data_AF-A0A4Q9FMS2-F1
#
_entry.id   AF-A0A4Q9FMS2-F1
#
_cell.length_a   1.000
_cell.length_b   1.000
_cell.length_c   1.000
_cell.angle_alpha   90.00
_cell.angle_beta   90.00
_cell.angle_gamma   90.00
#
_symmetry.space_group_name_H-M   'P 1'
#
loop_
_entity.id
_entity.type
_entity.pdbx_description
1 polymer ?
#
loop_
_entity_poly.entity_id
_entity_poly.type
_entity_poly.pdbx_seq_one_letter_code
_entity_poly.pdbx_strand_id
1 'polypeptide(L)'
;MGGEGSMMAANSSLKTNRGQLSKRKEKKGLGGSYAGIELKDFPEATEEQIQEVRDKIQEQNRKSQSRRIIVFCTLIVLFILLFTLL
;
A
#
# COMPACT_ATOMS: atom_id res chain seq x y z
N MET A 1 -5.93 -16.32 -12.46
CA MET A 1 -6.25 -15.00 -13.05
C MET A 1 -7.37 -14.31 -12.26
N GLY A 2 -7.10 -13.82 -11.04
CA GLY A 2 -8.15 -13.18 -10.20
C GLY A 2 -7.67 -11.99 -9.34
N GLY A 3 -6.37 -11.82 -9.15
CA GLY A 3 -5.79 -10.75 -8.33
C GLY A 3 -5.06 -9.64 -9.10
N GLU A 4 -4.72 -9.87 -10.38
CA GLU A 4 -3.89 -8.93 -11.15
C GLU A 4 -4.64 -7.64 -11.49
N GLY A 5 -5.93 -7.72 -11.82
CA GLY A 5 -6.76 -6.54 -12.09
C GLY A 5 -7.04 -5.69 -10.85
N SER A 6 -7.29 -6.31 -9.70
CA SER A 6 -7.54 -5.60 -8.43
C SER A 6 -6.28 -4.94 -7.88
N MET A 7 -5.12 -5.60 -7.98
CA MET A 7 -3.83 -4.98 -7.65
C MET A 7 -3.49 -3.81 -8.59
N MET A 8 -3.76 -3.94 -9.89
CA MET A 8 -3.51 -2.88 -10.86
C MET A 8 -4.42 -1.67 -10.63
N ALA A 9 -5.70 -1.90 -10.35
CA ALA A 9 -6.65 -0.86 -9.98
C ALA A 9 -6.22 -0.14 -8.70
N ALA A 10 -5.84 -0.88 -7.65
CA ALA A 10 -5.34 -0.30 -6.40
C ALA A 10 -4.08 0.56 -6.62
N ASN A 11 -3.13 0.10 -7.44
CA ASN A 11 -1.93 0.87 -7.75
C ASN A 11 -2.26 2.18 -8.51
N SER A 12 -3.18 2.11 -9.48
CA SER A 12 -3.68 3.29 -10.19
C SER A 12 -4.38 4.29 -9.27
N SER A 13 -5.24 3.81 -8.37
CA SER A 13 -5.90 4.63 -7.36
C SER A 13 -4.90 5.30 -6.41
N LEU A 14 -3.89 4.57 -5.93
CA LEU A 14 -2.86 5.13 -5.05
C LEU A 14 -2.03 6.20 -5.75
N LYS A 15 -1.62 5.97 -7.00
CA LYS A 15 -0.89 6.95 -7.81
C LYS A 15 -1.72 8.22 -8.04
N THR A 16 -3.01 8.04 -8.34
CA THR A 16 -3.95 9.15 -8.55
C THR A 16 -4.16 9.96 -7.27
N ASN A 17 -4.35 9.29 -6.12
CA ASN A 17 -4.54 9.94 -4.82
C ASN A 17 -3.30 10.74 -4.40
N ARG A 18 -2.08 10.23 -4.63
CA ARG A 18 -0.83 10.97 -4.39
C ARG A 18 -0.74 12.25 -5.22
N GLY A 19 -1.13 12.21 -6.50
CA GLY A 19 -1.18 13.39 -7.36
C GLY A 19 -2.28 14.40 -6.98
N GLN A 20 -3.32 13.98 -6.24
CA GLN A 20 -4.36 14.86 -5.73
C GLN A 20 -3.99 15.55 -4.41
N LEU A 21 -3.08 14.98 -3.63
CA LEU A 21 -2.62 15.57 -2.35
C LEU A 21 -2.02 16.97 -2.54
N SER A 22 -1.18 17.17 -3.57
CA SER A 22 -0.63 18.49 -3.89
C SER A 22 -1.71 19.48 -4.35
N LYS A 23 -2.65 19.02 -5.19
CA LYS A 23 -3.75 19.84 -5.72
C LYS A 23 -4.78 20.26 -4.66
N ARG A 24 -4.97 19.45 -3.61
CA ARG A 24 -5.90 19.72 -2.50
C ARG A 24 -5.28 20.57 -1.39
N LYS A 25 -3.95 20.67 -1.31
CA LYS A 25 -3.29 21.64 -0.41
C LYS A 25 -3.57 23.09 -0.83
N GLU A 26 -3.74 23.35 -2.13
CA GLU A 26 -3.96 24.68 -2.68
C GLU A 26 -5.44 25.11 -2.75
N LYS A 27 -6.39 24.15 -2.70
CA LYS A 27 -7.83 24.43 -2.78
C LYS A 27 -8.52 23.98 -1.50
N LYS A 28 -9.18 24.91 -0.80
CA LYS A 28 -10.01 24.64 0.39
C LYS A 28 -10.85 23.37 0.17
N GLY A 29 -10.82 22.45 1.12
CA GLY A 29 -11.31 21.07 0.96
C GLY A 29 -12.82 20.91 0.76
N LEU A 30 -13.58 22.02 0.75
CA LEU A 30 -15.02 22.05 0.52
C LEU A 30 -15.33 22.98 -0.65
N GLY A 31 -16.16 22.51 -1.58
CA GLY A 31 -16.67 23.27 -2.73
C GLY A 31 -18.20 23.33 -2.73
N GLY A 32 -18.78 24.20 -3.55
CA GLY A 32 -20.25 24.35 -3.64
C GLY A 32 -20.87 24.96 -2.38
N SER A 33 -22.05 24.48 -1.95
CA SER A 33 -22.78 25.00 -0.77
C SER A 33 -22.01 24.89 0.55
N TYR A 34 -20.95 24.09 0.58
CA TYR A 34 -20.09 23.86 1.74
C TYR A 34 -18.76 24.64 1.69
N ALA A 35 -18.52 25.43 0.62
CA ALA A 35 -17.26 26.16 0.42
C ALA A 35 -16.93 27.19 1.52
N GLY A 36 -17.94 27.64 2.27
CA GLY A 36 -17.79 28.56 3.39
C GLY A 36 -17.59 27.89 4.75
N ILE A 37 -17.65 26.55 4.84
CA ILE A 37 -17.46 25.86 6.11
C ILE A 37 -15.96 25.73 6.39
N GLU A 38 -15.54 26.19 7.56
CA GLU A 38 -14.20 25.94 8.06
C GLU A 38 -14.07 24.47 8.47
N LEU A 39 -13.14 23.78 7.81
CA LEU A 39 -12.76 22.44 8.23
C LEU A 39 -12.10 22.57 9.60
N LYS A 40 -12.56 21.78 10.58
CA LYS A 40 -11.87 21.67 11.87
C LYS A 40 -10.41 21.29 11.65
N ASP A 41 -9.54 21.87 12.47
CA ASP A 41 -8.15 21.45 12.54
C ASP A 41 -8.11 19.98 12.95
N PHE A 42 -7.53 19.17 12.07
CA PHE A 42 -7.22 17.78 12.39
C PHE A 42 -5.91 17.77 13.17
N PRO A 43 -5.83 17.01 14.28
CA PRO A 43 -4.57 16.86 14.98
C PRO A 43 -3.54 16.25 14.04
N GLU A 44 -2.37 16.87 13.94
CA GLU A 44 -1.25 16.25 13.25
C GLU A 44 -0.83 14.97 14.00
N ALA A 45 -0.44 13.95 13.24
CA ALA A 45 0.06 12.72 13.84
C ALA A 45 1.33 13.02 14.63
N THR A 46 1.46 12.45 15.83
CA THR A 46 2.68 12.57 16.62
C THR A 46 3.81 11.77 15.98
N GLU A 47 5.06 12.15 16.23
CA GLU A 47 6.23 11.43 15.72
C GLU A 47 6.23 9.96 16.19
N GLU A 48 5.77 9.70 17.43
CA GLU A 48 5.60 8.35 17.97
C GLU A 48 4.58 7.52 17.17
N GLN A 49 3.45 8.12 16.79
CA GLN A 49 2.45 7.44 15.94
C GLN A 49 3.00 7.14 14.55
N ILE A 50 3.79 8.05 13.98
CA ILE A 50 4.44 7.85 12.68
C ILE A 50 5.44 6.70 12.76
N GLN A 51 6.22 6.62 13.84
CA GLN A 51 7.16 5.53 14.09
C GLN A 51 6.43 4.20 14.26
N GLU A 52 5.36 4.16 15.06
CA GLU A 52 4.55 2.95 15.26
C GLU A 52 4.00 2.41 13.92
N VAL A 53 3.47 3.29 13.07
CA VAL A 53 2.97 2.91 11.74
C VAL A 53 4.10 2.39 10.86
N ARG A 54 5.26 3.05 10.87
CA ARG A 54 6.43 2.62 10.09
C ARG A 54 6.90 1.23 10.50
N ASP A 55 6.96 0.95 11.79
CA ASP A 55 7.42 -0.33 12.32
C ASP A 55 6.45 -1.46 11.96
N LYS A 56 5.14 -1.23 12.09
CA LYS A 56 4.11 -2.18 11.65
C LYS A 56 4.22 -2.50 10.16
N ILE A 57 4.45 -1.49 9.32
CA ILE A 57 4.64 -1.69 7.87
C ILE A 57 5.89 -2.55 7.59
N GLN A 58 6.99 -2.27 8.28
CA GLN A 58 8.22 -3.06 8.11
C GLN A 58 8.03 -4.51 8.56
N GLU A 59 7.35 -4.75 9.68
CA GLU A 59 7.07 -6.10 10.16
C GLU A 59 6.23 -6.90 9.17
N GLN A 60 5.16 -6.30 8.62
CA GLN A 60 4.32 -6.94 7.62
C GLN A 60 5.11 -7.26 6.33
N ASN A 61 5.95 -6.34 5.89
CA ASN A 61 6.81 -6.56 4.72
C ASN A 61 7.78 -7.72 4.93
N ARG A 62 8.41 -7.81 6.11
CA ARG A 62 9.28 -8.95 6.45
C ARG A 62 8.53 -10.28 6.39
N LYS A 63 7.33 -10.36 6.98
CA LYS A 63 6.47 -11.56 6.93
C LYS A 63 6.08 -11.94 5.49
N SER A 64 5.74 -10.95 4.67
CA SER A 64 5.39 -11.16 3.26
C SER A 64 6.58 -11.69 2.46
N GLN A 65 7.77 -11.11 2.65
CA GLN A 65 9.00 -11.55 1.98
C GLN A 65 9.40 -12.97 2.37
N SER A 66 9.32 -13.32 3.66
CA SER A 66 9.58 -14.70 4.11
C SER A 66 8.63 -15.70 3.45
N ARG A 67 7.33 -15.40 3.39
CA ARG A 67 6.36 -16.26 2.69
C ARG A 67 6.69 -16.42 1.21
N ARG A 68 7.06 -15.33 0.54
CA ARG A 68 7.44 -15.35 -0.88
C ARG A 68 8.67 -16.21 -1.13
N ILE A 69 9.69 -16.09 -0.28
CA ILE A 69 10.92 -16.90 -0.35
C ILE A 69 10.58 -18.38 -0.16
N ILE A 70 9.77 -18.73 0.85
CA ILE A 70 9.37 -20.12 1.10
C ILE A 70 8.69 -20.71 -0.13
N VAL A 71 7.68 -20.03 -0.69
CA VAL A 71 6.98 -20.53 -1.89
C VAL A 71 7.94 -20.68 -3.07
N PHE A 72 8.83 -19.70 -3.27
CA PHE A 72 9.82 -19.75 -4.34
C PHE A 72 10.79 -20.92 -4.20
N CYS A 73 11.32 -21.16 -3.00
CA CYS A 73 12.18 -22.30 -2.71
C CYS A 73 11.46 -23.64 -2.93
N THR A 74 10.21 -23.77 -2.46
CA THR A 74 9.41 -24.98 -2.66
C THR A 74 9.20 -25.26 -4.15
N LEU A 75 8.92 -24.23 -4.95
CA LEU A 75 8.77 -24.38 -6.41
C LEU A 75 10.08 -24.83 -7.08
N ILE A 76 11.23 -24.26 -6.69
CA ILE A 76 12.54 -24.68 -7.22
C ILE A 76 12.82 -26.15 -6.90
N VAL A 77 12.59 -26.58 -5.66
CA VAL A 77 12.83 -27.98 -5.26
C VAL A 77 11.93 -28.92 -6.06
N LEU A 78 10.65 -28.59 -6.24
CA LEU A 78 9.74 -29.36 -7.09
C LEU A 78 10.21 -29.44 -8.54
N PHE A 79 10.70 -28.33 -9.10
CA PHE A 79 11.24 -28.31 -10.45
C PHE A 79 12.47 -29.21 -10.61
N ILE A 80 13.40 -29.18 -9.64
CA ILE A 80 14.58 -30.05 -9.64
C ILE A 80 14.16 -31.52 -9.57
N LEU A 81 13.26 -31.86 -8.65
CA LEU A 81 12.76 -33.24 -8.51
C LEU A 81 12.11 -33.76 -9.79
N LEU A 82 11.24 -32.95 -10.41
CA LEU A 82 10.62 -33.30 -11.69
C LEU A 82 11.66 -33.51 -12.79
N PHE A 83 12.67 -32.66 -12.89
CA PHE A 83 13.72 -32.79 -13.90
C PHE A 83 14.62 -34.00 -13.69
N THR A 84 14.86 -34.41 -12.44
CA THR A 84 15.68 -35.59 -12.12
C THR A 84 14.91 -36.91 -12.23
N LEU A 85 13.58 -36.88 -12.08
CA LEU A 85 12.71 -38.06 -12.15
C LEU A 85 12.27 -38.37 -13.59
N LEU A 86 12.23 -37.34 -14.46
CA LEU A 86 11.92 -37.43 -15.89
C LEU A 86 13.15 -37.91 -16.68
#